data_AF-A0A6M3X410-F1
#
_entry.id   AF-A0A6M3X410-F1
#
_cell.length_a   1.000
_cell.length_b   1.000
_cell.length_c   1.000
_cell.angle_alpha   90.00
_cell.angle_beta   90.00
_cell.angle_gamma   90.00
#
_symmetry.space_group_name_H-M   'P 1'
#
loop_
_entity.id
_entity.type
_entity.pdbx_description
1 polymer ?
#
loop_
_entity_poly.entity_id
_entity_poly.type
_entity_poly.pdbx_seq_one_letter_code
_entity_poly.pdbx_strand_id
1 'polypeptide(L)'
;MSTDLNLYSPTGPELRPEWSMRLVMDVALDTTTESILEAHELQYHQFEAICKNPQFVAKVADLRKDLEKEGASFRMKAQIQADFYLAKVHEMIMDPETDERVVTRLIEDTVRWGGLDAPPTVGDGKVGGFSININFGEHARRGITIDGDQ
;
A
#
# COMPACT_ATOMS: atom_id res chain seq x y z
N MET A 1 43.89 25.55 16.66
CA MET A 1 43.23 24.99 15.47
C MET A 1 42.05 24.20 15.97
N SER A 2 40.90 24.86 16.14
CA SER A 2 39.67 24.17 16.52
C SER A 2 39.04 23.62 15.25
N THR A 3 39.02 22.30 15.13
CA THR A 3 38.23 21.59 14.12
C THR A 3 36.78 21.64 14.56
N ASP A 4 36.01 22.55 13.98
CA ASP A 4 34.55 22.54 14.10
C ASP A 4 34.03 21.23 13.48
N LEU A 5 33.68 20.26 14.33
CA LEU A 5 32.86 19.13 13.93
C LEU A 5 31.44 19.63 13.69
N ASN A 6 31.15 20.02 12.44
CA ASN A 6 29.77 20.19 12.00
C ASN A 6 29.05 18.84 12.13
N LEU A 7 28.21 18.72 13.15
CA LEU A 7 27.26 17.63 13.33
C LEU A 7 26.21 17.71 12.20
N TYR A 8 26.52 17.12 11.06
CA TYR A 8 25.53 16.89 10.02
C TYR A 8 24.55 15.83 10.53
N SER A 9 23.32 16.24 10.82
CA SER A 9 22.24 15.28 11.01
C SER A 9 22.03 14.54 9.68
N PRO A 10 22.00 13.20 9.66
CA PRO A 10 21.70 12.42 8.45
C PRO A 10 20.28 12.68 7.92
N THR A 11 19.46 13.44 8.67
CA THR A 11 18.11 13.89 8.32
C THR A 11 17.99 15.43 8.35
N GLY A 12 19.09 16.15 8.14
CA GLY A 12 19.08 17.60 8.02
C GLY A 12 18.18 18.09 6.85
N PRO A 13 17.57 19.28 6.96
CA PRO A 13 16.71 19.85 5.92
C PRO A 13 17.43 20.03 4.57
N GLU A 14 18.76 20.09 4.57
CA GLU A 14 19.62 20.28 3.40
C GLU A 14 19.84 18.99 2.59
N LEU A 15 19.52 17.84 3.19
CA LEU A 15 19.53 16.52 2.55
C LEU A 15 18.11 16.05 2.19
N ARG A 16 17.07 16.83 2.53
CA ARG A 16 15.70 16.51 2.11
C ARG A 16 15.54 16.94 0.66
N PRO A 17 15.11 16.04 -0.24
CA PRO A 17 14.72 16.47 -1.58
C PRO A 17 13.63 17.54 -1.45
N GLU A 18 13.72 18.59 -2.26
CA GLU A 18 12.73 19.68 -2.32
C GLU A 18 11.33 19.18 -2.78
N TRP A 19 11.24 17.90 -3.14
CA TRP A 19 10.07 17.23 -3.69
C TRP A 19 9.67 16.02 -2.84
N SER A 20 8.36 15.76 -2.76
CA SER A 20 7.80 14.65 -2.00
C SER A 20 7.69 13.38 -2.86
N MET A 21 7.72 12.19 -2.24
CA MET A 21 7.44 10.93 -2.94
C MET A 21 6.02 10.86 -3.49
N ARG A 22 5.08 11.63 -2.92
CA ARG A 22 3.71 11.75 -3.43
C ARG A 22 3.70 12.44 -4.79
N LEU A 23 4.49 13.50 -4.96
CA LEU A 23 4.66 14.18 -6.25
C LEU A 23 5.25 13.26 -7.32
N VAL A 24 6.24 12.44 -6.94
CA VAL A 24 6.81 11.40 -7.83
C VAL A 24 5.72 10.42 -8.30
N MET A 25 4.84 10.02 -7.38
CA MET A 25 3.74 9.08 -7.64
C MET A 25 2.71 9.67 -8.60
N ASP A 26 2.26 10.90 -8.36
CA ASP A 26 1.27 11.59 -9.20
C ASP A 26 1.81 11.86 -10.62
N VAL A 27 3.09 12.22 -10.75
CA VAL A 27 3.77 12.36 -12.05
C VAL A 27 3.96 11.00 -12.74
N ALA A 28 4.25 9.94 -11.98
CA ALA A 28 4.37 8.60 -12.53
C ALA A 28 3.04 8.03 -13.03
N LEU A 29 1.93 8.41 -12.40
CA LEU A 29 0.56 8.04 -12.77
C LEU A 29 -0.04 8.84 -13.94
N ASP A 30 0.71 9.79 -14.50
CA ASP A 30 0.28 10.65 -15.62
C ASP A 30 -0.93 11.54 -15.28
N THR A 31 -1.01 12.00 -14.02
CA THR A 31 -2.00 13.00 -13.60
C THR A 31 -1.77 14.33 -14.34
N THR A 32 -2.85 15.06 -14.63
CA THR A 32 -2.76 16.35 -15.33
C THR A 32 -1.93 17.35 -14.52
N THR A 33 -1.08 18.12 -15.21
CA THR A 33 -0.21 19.12 -14.58
C THR A 33 -0.99 20.10 -13.70
N GLU A 34 -2.18 20.52 -14.12
CA GLU A 34 -3.06 21.41 -13.34
C GLU A 34 -3.48 20.79 -12.00
N SER A 35 -3.86 19.51 -12.00
CA SER A 35 -4.24 18.79 -10.79
C SER A 35 -3.06 18.57 -9.85
N ILE A 36 -1.86 18.37 -10.40
CA ILE A 36 -0.62 18.26 -9.60
C ILE A 36 -0.27 19.59 -8.94
N LEU A 37 -0.39 20.70 -9.66
CA LEU A 37 -0.10 22.04 -9.12
C LEU A 37 -1.07 22.39 -7.98
N GLU A 38 -2.35 22.08 -8.14
CA GLU A 38 -3.37 22.29 -7.10
C GLU A 38 -3.15 21.38 -5.89
N ALA A 39 -2.87 20.09 -6.09
CA ALA A 39 -2.74 19.12 -5.00
C ALA A 39 -1.47 19.29 -4.16
N HIS A 40 -0.40 19.86 -4.73
CA HIS A 40 0.88 20.07 -4.04
C HIS A 40 1.15 21.54 -3.70
N GLU A 41 0.19 22.44 -3.93
CA GLU A 41 0.32 23.89 -3.73
C GLU A 41 1.57 24.47 -4.44
N LEU A 42 1.88 23.92 -5.62
CA LEU A 42 3.08 24.29 -6.39
C LEU A 42 2.74 25.32 -7.45
N GLN A 43 3.67 26.26 -7.68
CA GLN A 43 3.63 27.12 -8.84
C GLN A 43 4.31 26.44 -10.04
N TYR A 44 3.89 26.80 -11.26
CA TYR A 44 4.38 26.18 -12.50
C TYR A 44 5.91 26.19 -12.63
N HIS A 45 6.55 27.30 -12.25
CA HIS A 45 8.02 27.43 -12.28
C HIS A 45 8.74 26.52 -11.28
N GLN A 46 8.12 26.24 -10.12
CA GLN A 46 8.67 25.34 -9.12
C GLN A 46 8.57 23.90 -9.60
N PHE A 47 7.44 23.52 -10.20
CA PHE A 47 7.25 22.22 -10.81
C PHE A 47 8.26 21.99 -11.96
N GLU A 48 8.51 22.99 -12.80
CA GLU A 48 9.50 22.90 -13.88
C GLU A 48 10.93 22.72 -13.33
N ALA A 49 11.28 23.40 -12.24
CA ALA A 49 12.57 23.25 -11.57
C ALA A 49 12.76 21.83 -11.00
N ILE A 50 11.71 21.27 -10.39
CA ILE A 50 11.70 19.89 -9.87
C ILE A 50 11.84 18.87 -11.01
N CYS A 51 11.14 19.08 -12.13
CA CYS A 51 11.24 18.20 -13.31
C CYS A 51 12.63 18.21 -13.97
N LYS A 52 13.43 19.26 -13.76
CA LYS A 52 14.83 19.33 -14.21
C LYS A 52 15.80 18.62 -13.26
N ASN A 53 15.36 18.22 -12.07
CA ASN A 53 16.21 17.54 -11.09
C ASN A 53 16.44 16.07 -11.50
N PRO A 54 17.70 15.64 -11.71
CA PRO A 54 18.00 14.27 -12.17
C PRO A 54 17.60 13.19 -11.17
N GLN A 55 17.58 13.48 -9.85
CA GLN A 55 17.13 12.52 -8.84
C GLN A 55 15.61 12.30 -8.90
N PHE A 56 14.85 13.36 -9.16
CA PHE A 56 13.40 13.28 -9.32
C PHE A 56 13.03 12.46 -10.57
N VAL A 57 13.66 12.77 -11.70
CA VAL A 57 13.44 12.04 -12.96
C VAL A 57 13.79 10.56 -12.83
N ALA A 58 14.91 10.23 -12.17
CA ALA A 58 15.30 8.84 -11.92
C ALA A 58 14.26 8.11 -11.05
N LYS A 59 13.71 8.76 -10.01
CA LYS A 59 12.69 8.16 -9.16
C LYS A 59 11.34 7.98 -9.85
N VAL A 60 10.93 8.93 -10.69
CA VAL A 60 9.73 8.77 -11.53
C VAL A 60 9.91 7.61 -12.50
N ALA A 61 11.08 7.47 -13.13
CA ALA A 61 11.38 6.38 -14.05
C ALA A 61 11.41 5.01 -13.36
N ASP A 62 12.03 4.92 -12.18
CA ASP A 62 12.04 3.70 -11.37
C ASP A 62 10.61 3.29 -10.98
N LEU A 63 9.81 4.25 -10.49
CA LEU A 63 8.44 3.98 -10.08
C LEU A 63 7.55 3.58 -11.28
N ARG A 64 7.72 4.21 -12.45
CA ARG A 64 7.03 3.82 -13.68
C ARG A 64 7.39 2.39 -14.09
N LYS A 65 8.67 2.04 -14.03
CA LYS A 65 9.16 0.69 -14.34
C LYS A 65 8.61 -0.35 -13.36
N ASP A 66 8.49 -0.01 -12.09
CA ASP A 66 7.89 -0.89 -11.08
C ASP A 66 6.37 -1.04 -11.33
N LEU A 67 5.66 0.05 -11.61
CA LEU A 67 4.24 0.04 -11.96
C LEU A 67 3.91 -0.73 -13.24
N GLU A 68 4.82 -0.74 -14.21
CA GLU A 68 4.73 -1.52 -15.45
C GLU A 68 5.03 -3.01 -15.22
N LYS A 69 6.07 -3.32 -14.43
CA LYS A 69 6.47 -4.71 -14.14
C LYS A 69 5.46 -5.45 -13.28
N GLU A 70 4.85 -4.75 -12.32
CA GLU A 70 4.05 -5.40 -11.28
C GLU A 70 2.57 -5.57 -11.68
N GLY A 71 2.14 -5.04 -12.84
CA GLY A 71 0.71 -4.97 -13.20
C GLY A 71 -0.14 -4.16 -12.21
N ALA A 72 0.52 -3.52 -11.24
CA ALA A 72 -0.08 -2.73 -10.17
C ALA A 72 -0.78 -1.49 -10.72
N SER A 73 -0.30 -0.93 -11.83
CA SER A 73 -0.98 0.16 -12.53
C SER A 73 -2.37 -0.24 -13.05
N PHE A 74 -2.50 -1.41 -13.68
CA PHE A 74 -3.80 -1.93 -14.11
C PHE A 74 -4.67 -2.32 -12.92
N ARG A 75 -4.11 -3.01 -11.92
CA ARG A 75 -4.85 -3.42 -10.73
C ARG A 75 -5.38 -2.22 -9.94
N MET A 76 -4.57 -1.17 -9.78
CA MET A 76 -4.96 0.05 -9.07
C MET A 76 -5.99 0.84 -9.86
N LYS A 77 -5.83 0.97 -11.19
CA LYS A 77 -6.85 1.56 -12.06
C LYS A 77 -8.16 0.77 -12.01
N ALA A 78 -8.09 -0.55 -12.03
CA ALA A 78 -9.25 -1.43 -11.93
C ALA A 78 -9.93 -1.33 -10.55
N GLN A 79 -9.17 -1.14 -9.47
CA GLN A 79 -9.72 -0.91 -8.13
C GLN A 79 -10.49 0.41 -8.06
N ILE A 80 -9.88 1.50 -8.51
CA ILE A 80 -10.54 2.81 -8.58
C ILE A 80 -11.81 2.74 -9.45
N GLN A 81 -11.74 1.99 -10.55
CA GLN A 81 -12.88 1.78 -11.44
C GLN A 81 -13.98 0.91 -10.80
N ALA A 82 -13.60 -0.12 -10.03
CA ALA A 82 -14.54 -0.94 -9.29
C ALA A 82 -15.28 -0.12 -8.22
N ASP A 83 -14.60 0.79 -7.53
CA ASP A 83 -15.23 1.69 -6.55
C ASP A 83 -16.29 2.59 -7.22
N PHE A 84 -15.99 3.12 -8.40
CA PHE A 84 -16.96 3.89 -9.18
C PHE A 84 -18.18 3.04 -9.61
N TYR A 85 -17.95 1.79 -9.99
CA TYR A 85 -19.03 0.87 -10.35
C TYR A 85 -19.91 0.50 -9.16
N LEU A 86 -19.34 0.34 -7.95
CA LEU A 86 -20.13 0.08 -6.75
C LEU A 86 -21.12 1.21 -6.45
N ALA A 87 -20.70 2.47 -6.64
CA ALA A 87 -21.61 3.61 -6.51
C ALA A 87 -22.75 3.54 -7.54
N LYS A 88 -22.43 3.22 -8.79
CA LYS A 88 -23.45 3.09 -9.85
C LYS A 88 -24.41 1.92 -9.60
N VAL A 89 -23.91 0.80 -9.10
CA VAL A 89 -24.71 -0.37 -8.73
C VAL A 89 -25.71 0.01 -7.63
N HIS A 90 -25.30 0.78 -6.63
CA HIS A 90 -26.21 1.26 -5.59
C HIS A 90 -27.35 2.13 -6.17
N GLU A 91 -27.03 3.07 -7.06
CA GLU A 91 -28.05 3.88 -7.74
C GLU A 91 -29.05 3.01 -8.52
N MET A 92 -28.57 2.01 -9.26
CA MET A 92 -29.41 1.10 -10.04
C MET A 92 -30.31 0.22 -9.17
N ILE A 93 -29.84 -0.19 -7.99
CA ILE A 93 -30.65 -0.97 -7.04
C ILE A 93 -31.79 -0.13 -6.47
N MET A 94 -31.56 1.17 -6.27
CA MET A 94 -32.55 2.09 -5.69
C MET A 94 -33.52 2.69 -6.73
N ASP A 95 -33.20 2.54 -8.02
CA ASP A 95 -34.01 3.07 -9.12
C ASP A 95 -35.21 2.14 -9.42
N PRO A 96 -36.46 2.62 -9.25
CA PRO A 96 -37.67 1.83 -9.53
C PRO A 96 -37.88 1.52 -11.02
N GLU A 97 -37.15 2.17 -11.93
CA GLU A 97 -37.24 1.88 -13.37
C GLU A 97 -36.34 0.70 -13.79
N THR A 98 -35.45 0.23 -12.92
CA THR A 98 -34.56 -0.90 -13.23
C THR A 98 -35.31 -2.23 -13.12
N ASP A 99 -35.13 -3.10 -14.12
CA ASP A 99 -35.74 -4.45 -14.15
C ASP A 99 -35.41 -5.24 -12.87
N GLU A 100 -36.45 -5.83 -12.26
CA GLU A 100 -36.35 -6.55 -10.98
C GLU A 100 -35.32 -7.70 -11.02
N ARG A 101 -35.10 -8.34 -12.17
CA ARG A 101 -34.10 -9.41 -12.31
C ARG A 101 -32.68 -8.84 -12.25
N VAL A 102 -32.47 -7.66 -12.80
CA VAL A 102 -31.19 -6.95 -12.75
C VAL A 102 -30.91 -6.48 -11.33
N VAL A 103 -31.91 -5.89 -10.65
CA VAL A 103 -31.80 -5.48 -9.25
C VAL A 103 -31.43 -6.67 -8.35
N THR A 104 -32.13 -7.79 -8.48
CA THR A 104 -31.86 -9.01 -7.70
C THR A 104 -30.43 -9.50 -7.90
N ARG A 105 -29.97 -9.56 -9.15
CA ARG A 105 -28.60 -9.97 -9.48
C ARG A 105 -27.55 -9.04 -8.89
N LEU A 106 -27.77 -7.72 -8.98
CA LEU A 106 -26.85 -6.72 -8.44
C LEU A 106 -26.74 -6.81 -6.91
N ILE A 107 -27.87 -7.08 -6.23
CA ILE A 107 -27.88 -7.33 -4.78
C ILE A 107 -27.08 -8.61 -4.45
N GLU A 108 -27.34 -9.71 -5.15
CA GLU A 108 -26.61 -10.97 -4.97
C GLU A 108 -25.10 -10.82 -5.19
N ASP A 109 -24.69 -10.15 -6.27
CA ASP A 109 -23.29 -9.89 -6.59
C ASP A 109 -22.64 -9.00 -5.51
N THR A 110 -23.34 -7.97 -5.02
CA THR A 110 -22.84 -7.09 -3.95
C THR A 110 -22.65 -7.84 -2.62
N VAL A 111 -23.60 -8.69 -2.23
CA VAL A 111 -23.52 -9.55 -1.04
C VAL A 111 -22.34 -10.52 -1.14
N ARG A 112 -22.11 -11.09 -2.34
CA ARG A 112 -20.97 -11.98 -2.61
C ARG A 112 -19.64 -11.25 -2.52
N TRP A 113 -19.51 -10.06 -3.11
CA TRP A 113 -18.30 -9.24 -3.03
C TRP A 113 -18.00 -8.77 -1.60
N GLY A 114 -19.05 -8.50 -0.82
CA GLY A 114 -18.94 -8.19 0.61
C GLY A 114 -18.58 -9.39 1.50
N GLY A 115 -18.49 -10.60 0.93
CA GLY A 115 -18.19 -11.83 1.68
C GLY A 115 -19.31 -12.31 2.60
N LEU A 116 -20.53 -11.81 2.39
CA LEU A 116 -21.71 -12.13 3.23
C LEU A 116 -22.44 -13.42 2.79
N ASP A 117 -22.03 -14.00 1.65
CA ASP A 117 -22.51 -15.28 1.09
C ASP A 117 -21.77 -16.50 1.70
N ALA A 118 -20.59 -16.30 2.30
CA ALA A 118 -19.82 -17.43 2.80
C ALA A 118 -20.52 -18.12 3.99
N PRO A 119 -20.71 -19.45 3.97
CA PRO A 119 -21.15 -20.18 5.15
C PRO A 119 -20.15 -19.97 6.29
N PRO A 120 -20.60 -19.93 7.57
CA PRO A 120 -19.71 -19.72 8.70
C PRO A 120 -18.56 -20.72 8.63
N THR A 121 -17.36 -20.20 8.40
CA THR A 121 -16.14 -21.00 8.41
C THR A 121 -15.96 -21.52 9.83
N VAL A 122 -16.25 -22.81 10.03
CA VAL A 122 -15.74 -23.53 11.19
C VAL A 122 -14.22 -23.43 11.09
N GLY A 123 -13.64 -22.73 12.08
CA GLY A 123 -12.35 -22.07 11.95
C GLY A 123 -11.22 -22.94 11.42
N ASP A 124 -10.58 -22.48 10.35
CA ASP A 124 -9.21 -22.85 10.05
C ASP A 124 -8.31 -22.04 10.99
N GLY A 125 -8.05 -22.63 12.16
CA GLY A 125 -7.16 -22.12 13.17
C GLY A 125 -5.72 -22.09 12.65
N LYS A 126 -5.39 -21.09 11.84
CA LYS A 126 -4.01 -20.72 11.54
C LYS A 126 -3.50 -19.75 12.61
N VAL A 127 -3.46 -20.25 13.85
CA VAL A 127 -2.56 -19.69 14.87
C VAL A 127 -1.15 -19.96 14.37
N GLY A 128 -0.37 -18.89 14.15
CA GLY A 128 0.99 -18.96 13.67
C GLY A 128 1.82 -19.97 14.47
N GLY A 129 2.07 -21.13 13.87
CA GLY A 129 2.94 -22.15 14.42
C GLY A 129 4.37 -21.65 14.44
N PHE A 130 4.81 -21.16 15.59
CA PHE A 130 6.22 -20.95 15.87
C PHE A 130 6.89 -22.32 16.02
N SER A 131 7.59 -22.79 14.99
CA SER A 131 8.35 -24.04 15.04
C SER A 131 9.75 -23.76 15.60
N ILE A 132 9.95 -24.08 16.88
CA ILE A 132 11.30 -24.10 17.46
C ILE A 132 11.95 -25.43 17.09
N ASN A 133 12.94 -25.38 16.20
CA ASN A 133 13.83 -26.51 15.94
C ASN A 133 15.01 -26.44 16.92
N ILE A 134 14.91 -27.14 18.06
CA ILE A 134 16.01 -27.24 19.03
C ILE A 134 16.90 -28.42 18.62
N ASN A 135 18.06 -28.11 18.04
CA ASN A 135 19.08 -29.10 17.73
C ASN A 135 19.93 -29.35 18.98
N PHE A 136 19.78 -30.52 19.60
CA PHE A 136 20.61 -30.96 20.72
C PHE A 136 21.93 -31.52 20.20
N GLY A 137 22.82 -30.61 19.80
CA GLY A 137 24.24 -30.92 19.66
C GLY A 137 24.83 -31.38 21.00
N GLU A 138 25.61 -32.44 20.92
CA GLU A 138 26.28 -33.20 21.98
C GLU A 138 26.95 -32.33 23.06
N HIS A 139 26.21 -32.00 24.13
CA HIS A 139 26.79 -31.57 25.39
C HIS A 139 26.17 -32.31 26.57
N ALA A 140 27.08 -32.89 27.36
CA ALA A 140 26.84 -33.88 28.38
C ALA A 140 25.76 -33.51 29.42
N ARG A 141 25.02 -34.55 29.81
CA ARG A 141 24.03 -34.64 30.90
C ARG A 141 24.35 -33.71 32.08
N ARG A 142 23.37 -32.91 32.48
CA ARG A 142 23.20 -32.52 33.88
C ARG A 142 21.72 -32.51 34.23
N GLY A 143 21.18 -33.70 34.48
CA GLY A 143 19.89 -33.84 35.15
C GLY A 143 20.05 -33.33 36.58
N ILE A 144 19.27 -32.31 36.93
CA ILE A 144 19.05 -31.90 38.32
C ILE A 144 17.56 -32.14 38.56
N THR A 145 17.23 -33.26 39.20
CA THR A 145 15.92 -33.46 39.83
C THR A 145 15.98 -32.78 41.19
N ILE A 146 15.15 -31.76 41.38
CA ILE A 146 14.86 -31.21 42.71
C ILE A 146 13.70 -32.05 43.25
N ASP A 147 14.02 -33.03 44.08
CA ASP A 147 13.02 -33.73 44.89
C ASP A 147 12.59 -32.79 46.01
N GLY A 148 11.28 -32.50 46.08
CA GLY A 148 10.68 -31.75 47.17
C GLY A 148 10.51 -32.66 48.38
N ASP A 149 11.43 -32.55 49.34
CA ASP A 149 11.36 -33.28 50.61
C ASP A 149 10.41 -32.56 51.59
N GLN A 150 9.59 -33.36 52.28
CA GLN A 150 8.79 -32.98 53.44
C GLN A 150 9.35 -33.69 54.67
#